data_AF-A0AAW3ZI96-F1
#
_entry.id   AF-A0AAW3ZI96-F1
#
_cell.length_a   1.000
_cell.length_b   1.000
_cell.length_c   1.000
_cell.angle_alpha   90.00
_cell.angle_beta   90.00
_cell.angle_gamma   90.00
#
_symmetry.space_group_name_H-M   'P 1'
#
loop_
_entity.id
_entity.type
_entity.pdbx_description
1 polymer ?
#
loop_
_entity_poly.entity_id
_entity_poly.type
_entity_poly.pdbx_seq_one_letter_code
_entity_poly.pdbx_strand_id
1 'polypeptide(L)'
;MSAKAELTVQNWGNNLAVRIPASVARAARLVRGQPVVVEAVDGNVVVRPQGGPPRMTLEQMVKAFDPKLHGGELMADAPRGAEFR
;
A
#
# COMPACT_ATOMS: atom_id res chain seq x y z
N MET A 1 5.96 11.02 -8.66
CA MET A 1 5.14 12.05 -9.33
C MET A 1 4.38 12.81 -8.26
N SER A 2 4.52 14.14 -8.21
CA SER A 2 3.65 14.99 -7.40
C SER A 2 2.41 15.33 -8.20
N ALA A 3 1.22 15.10 -7.66
CA ALA A 3 -0.05 15.48 -8.26
C ALA A 3 -0.72 16.51 -7.34
N LYS A 4 -0.98 17.71 -7.87
CA LYS A 4 -1.63 18.83 -7.15
C LYS A 4 -2.94 19.17 -7.87
N ALA A 5 -3.96 19.53 -7.09
CA ALA A 5 -5.19 20.13 -7.59
C ALA A 5 -5.62 21.25 -6.63
N GLU A 6 -6.19 22.33 -7.16
CA GLU A 6 -6.71 23.44 -6.38
C GLU A 6 -8.23 23.33 -6.33
N LEU A 7 -8.78 23.25 -5.12
CA LEU A 7 -10.19 22.95 -4.88
C LEU A 7 -10.67 23.73 -3.66
N THR A 8 -11.94 24.14 -3.68
CA THR A 8 -12.59 24.80 -2.55
C THR A 8 -13.24 23.77 -1.65
N VAL A 9 -13.07 23.91 -0.34
CA VAL A 9 -13.75 23.09 0.66
C VAL A 9 -15.27 23.26 0.52
N GLN A 10 -15.99 22.14 0.52
CA GLN A 10 -17.44 22.08 0.40
C GLN A 10 -18.07 21.52 1.67
N ASN A 11 -19.37 21.73 1.86
CA ASN A 11 -20.12 21.09 2.92
C ASN A 11 -20.61 19.71 2.44
N TRP A 12 -20.49 18.71 3.31
CA TRP A 12 -21.11 17.40 3.16
C TRP A 12 -21.84 17.06 4.46
N GLY A 13 -23.14 17.34 4.47
CA GLY A 13 -23.94 17.30 5.70
C GLY A 13 -23.43 18.34 6.71
N ASN A 14 -23.12 17.89 7.93
CA ASN A 14 -22.59 18.73 9.00
C ASN A 14 -21.07 18.93 8.95
N ASN A 15 -20.37 18.27 8.02
CA ASN A 15 -18.92 18.27 7.95
C ASN A 15 -18.40 18.97 6.70
N LEU A 16 -17.12 19.34 6.74
CA LEU A 16 -16.39 19.85 5.58
C LEU A 16 -15.79 18.70 4.77
N ALA A 17 -15.77 18.84 3.45
CA ALA A 17 -15.26 17.85 2.51
C ALA A 17 -14.51 18.51 1.35
N VAL A 18 -13.47 17.83 0.88
CA VAL A 18 -12.75 18.16 -0.35
C VAL A 18 -12.79 16.94 -1.26
N ARG A 19 -13.12 17.15 -2.55
CA ARG A 19 -13.05 16.07 -3.54
C ARG A 19 -11.60 15.73 -3.81
N ILE A 20 -11.24 14.46 -3.83
CA ILE A 20 -9.87 14.03 -4.18
C ILE A 20 -9.89 13.57 -5.64
N PRO A 21 -9.28 14.31 -6.59
CA PRO A 21 -9.24 13.90 -7.98
C PRO A 21 -8.49 12.58 -8.16
N ALA A 22 -8.82 11.83 -9.21
CA ALA A 22 -8.26 10.50 -9.45
C ALA A 22 -6.73 10.48 -9.55
N SER A 23 -6.10 11.55 -10.05
CA SER A 23 -4.64 11.68 -10.10
C SER A 23 -4.02 11.73 -8.70
N VAL A 24 -4.59 12.55 -7.80
CA VAL A 24 -4.13 12.69 -6.41
C VAL A 24 -4.41 11.41 -5.62
N ALA A 25 -5.60 10.82 -5.77
CA ALA A 25 -5.95 9.55 -5.12
C ALA A 25 -4.98 8.43 -5.50
N ARG A 26 -4.63 8.29 -6.78
CA ARG A 26 -3.65 7.29 -7.25
C ARG A 26 -2.25 7.57 -6.72
N ALA A 27 -1.81 8.83 -6.72
CA ALA A 27 -0.49 9.20 -6.17
C ALA A 27 -0.39 8.89 -4.67
N ALA A 28 -1.48 9.12 -3.92
CA ALA A 28 -1.59 8.82 -2.49
C ALA A 28 -1.94 7.35 -2.18
N ARG A 29 -2.13 6.50 -3.21
CA ARG A 29 -2.56 5.09 -3.10
C ARG A 29 -3.86 4.90 -2.31
N LEU A 30 -4.78 5.85 -2.42
CA LEU A 30 -6.10 5.78 -1.81
C LEU A 30 -7.06 5.01 -2.72
N VAL A 31 -7.80 4.07 -2.13
CA VAL A 31 -8.85 3.30 -2.84
C VAL A 31 -10.21 3.51 -2.18
N ARG A 32 -11.29 3.34 -2.97
CA ARG A 32 -12.66 3.52 -2.48
C ARG A 32 -12.96 2.51 -1.37
N GLY A 33 -13.55 2.98 -0.27
CA GLY A 33 -13.91 2.13 0.88
C GLY A 33 -12.74 1.77 1.80
N GLN A 34 -11.54 2.28 1.54
CA GLN A 34 -10.40 2.13 2.43
C GLN A 34 -10.59 2.98 3.70
N PRO A 35 -10.34 2.43 4.89
CA PRO A 35 -10.28 3.23 6.10
C PRO A 35 -9.08 4.16 6.07
N VAL A 36 -9.27 5.41 6.49
CA VAL A 36 -8.23 6.44 6.52
C VAL A 36 -8.23 7.12 7.88
N VAL A 37 -7.06 7.59 8.29
CA VAL A 37 -6.87 8.46 9.45
C VAL A 37 -6.68 9.89 8.94
N VAL A 38 -7.43 10.83 9.51
CA VAL A 38 -7.37 12.26 9.20
C VAL A 38 -6.87 12.99 10.44
N GLU A 39 -5.78 13.74 10.29
CA GLU A 39 -5.16 14.49 11.39
C GLU A 39 -4.85 15.92 10.98
N ALA A 40 -4.87 16.83 11.95
CA ALA A 40 -4.39 18.20 11.78
C ALA A 40 -2.95 18.30 12.29
N VAL A 41 -2.00 18.63 11.42
CA VAL A 41 -0.58 18.79 11.74
C VAL A 41 -0.10 20.10 11.14
N ASP A 42 0.39 21.02 11.98
CA ASP A 42 0.95 22.32 11.57
C ASP A 42 0.01 23.13 10.64
N GLY A 43 -1.29 23.13 10.93
CA GLY A 43 -2.30 23.82 10.12
C GLY A 43 -2.66 23.10 8.81
N ASN A 44 -2.08 21.93 8.55
CA ASN A 44 -2.40 21.09 7.40
C ASN A 44 -3.30 19.92 7.84
N VAL A 45 -4.20 19.50 6.94
CA VAL A 45 -4.96 18.27 7.11
C VAL A 45 -4.23 17.14 6.39
N VAL A 46 -3.73 16.17 7.14
CA VAL A 46 -3.00 15.01 6.62
C VAL A 46 -3.92 13.80 6.64
N VAL A 47 -4.15 13.21 5.47
CA VAL A 47 -4.96 11.99 5.32
C VAL A 47 -4.05 10.82 5.00
N ARG A 48 -4.07 9.78 5.84
CA ARG A 48 -3.23 8.58 5.71
C ARG A 48 -4.09 7.33 5.64
N PRO A 49 -3.81 6.36 4.75
CA PRO A 49 -4.50 5.08 4.77
C PRO A 49 -4.25 4.35 6.09
N GLN A 50 -5.32 3.84 6.71
CA GLN A 50 -5.24 3.04 7.93
C GLN A 50 -4.82 1.62 7.54
N GLY A 51 -3.65 1.20 8.03
CA GLY A 51 -3.05 -0.08 7.63
C GLY A 51 -2.39 0.01 6.26
N GLY A 52 -1.12 0.44 6.23
CA GLY A 52 -0.27 0.16 5.07
C GLY A 52 -0.22 -1.36 4.79
N PRO A 53 0.19 -1.79 3.59
CA PRO A 53 0.48 -3.21 3.39
C PRO A 53 1.38 -3.66 4.54
N PRO A 54 1.13 -4.82 5.17
CA PRO A 54 1.98 -5.30 6.24
C PRO A 54 3.39 -5.36 5.68
N ARG A 55 4.22 -4.38 6.07
CA ARG A 55 5.65 -4.44 5.82
C ARG A 55 6.16 -5.43 6.84
N MET A 56 5.98 -6.70 6.54
CA MET A 56 6.73 -7.71 7.24
C MET A 56 8.20 -7.40 6.98
N THR A 57 9.00 -7.31 8.04
CA THR A 57 10.45 -7.29 7.89
C THR A 57 10.89 -8.61 7.26
N LEU A 58 12.11 -8.65 6.71
CA LEU A 58 12.68 -9.90 6.21
C LEU A 58 12.63 -10.99 7.29
N GLU A 59 12.94 -10.65 8.55
CA GLU A 59 12.89 -11.64 9.64
C GLU A 59 11.47 -12.16 9.88
N GLN A 60 10.46 -11.30 9.78
CA GLN A 60 9.06 -11.69 9.94
C GLN A 60 8.59 -12.58 8.78
N MET A 61 9.04 -12.31 7.55
CA MET A 61 8.76 -13.17 6.39
C MET A 61 9.39 -14.56 6.56
N VAL A 62 10.65 -14.63 6.99
CA VAL A 62 11.33 -15.92 7.25
C VAL A 62 10.64 -16.69 8.37
N LYS A 63 10.20 -16.01 9.44
CA LYS A 63 9.45 -16.64 10.54
C LYS A 63 8.08 -17.18 10.10
N ALA A 64 7.43 -16.53 9.14
CA ALA A 64 6.15 -16.95 8.58
C ALA A 64 6.29 -18.02 7.48
N PHE A 65 7.52 -18.38 7.07
CA PHE A 65 7.76 -19.38 6.04
C PHE A 65 7.44 -20.80 6.56
N ASP A 66 6.36 -21.38 6.08
CA ASP A 66 6.06 -22.82 6.22
C ASP A 66 6.65 -23.61 5.04
N PRO A 67 7.66 -24.47 5.25
CA PRO A 67 8.27 -25.28 4.18
C PRO A 67 7.31 -26.24 3.48
N LYS A 68 6.20 -26.64 4.10
CA LYS A 68 5.22 -27.56 3.48
C LYS A 68 4.26 -26.82 2.53
N LEU A 69 3.98 -25.56 2.81
CA LEU A 69 3.08 -24.72 2.01
C LEU A 69 3.83 -23.88 0.96
N HIS A 70 5.04 -23.43 1.30
CA HIS A 70 5.83 -22.50 0.49
C HIS A 70 7.10 -23.14 -0.10
N GLY A 71 7.42 -24.37 0.28
CA GLY A 71 8.54 -25.10 -0.31
C GLY A 71 8.18 -25.74 -1.65
N GLY A 72 9.21 -26.15 -2.38
CA GLY A 72 9.10 -26.85 -3.65
C GLY A 72 9.19 -25.91 -4.85
N GLU A 73 9.90 -26.37 -5.88
CA GLU A 73 9.95 -25.69 -7.16
C GLU A 73 8.75 -26.13 -7.99
N LEU A 74 7.86 -25.18 -8.33
CA LEU A 74 6.69 -25.45 -9.17
C LEU A 74 7.07 -25.91 -10.59
N MET A 75 8.27 -25.54 -11.02
CA MET A 75 8.86 -25.94 -12.30
C MET A 75 10.14 -26.73 -12.07
N ALA A 76 10.08 -27.78 -11.26
CA ALA A 76 11.20 -28.68 -11.10
C ALA A 76 11.58 -29.27 -12.47
N ASP A 77 12.83 -29.07 -12.89
CA ASP A 77 13.41 -29.71 -14.05
C ASP A 77 14.38 -30.82 -13.63
N ALA A 78 14.80 -31.63 -14.60
CA ALA A 78 15.80 -32.66 -14.34
C ALA A 78 17.19 -32.00 -14.25
N PRO A 79 18.05 -32.41 -13.31
CA PRO A 79 19.43 -31.93 -13.24
C PRO A 79 20.12 -32.07 -14.59
N ARG A 80 20.56 -30.95 -15.18
CA ARG A 80 21.21 -30.95 -16.50
C ARG A 80 22.73 -31.07 -16.46
N GLY A 81 23.32 -31.15 -15.26
CA GLY A 81 24.69 -31.62 -15.03
C GLY A 81 25.72 -31.02 -15.99
N ALA A 82 25.85 -29.70 -16.00
CA ALA A 82 26.88 -28.98 -16.75
C ALA A 82 27.63 -27.94 -15.90
N GLU A 83 27.30 -27.82 -14.61
CA GLU A 83 28.10 -27.01 -13.69
C GLU A 83 29.46 -27.68 -13.43
N PHE A 84 30.51 -26.91 -13.65
CA PHE A 84 31.90 -27.34 -13.48
C PHE A 84 32.19 -27.71 -12.01
N ARG A 85 32.98 -28.77 -11.85
CA ARG A 85 33.48 -29.29 -10.58
C ARG A 85 34.48 -28.35 -9.91
#